data_AF-A0A524EJ09-F1
#
_entry.id   AF-A0A524EJ09-F1
#
_cell.length_a   1.000
_cell.length_b   1.000
_cell.length_c   1.000
_cell.angle_alpha   90.00
_cell.angle_beta   90.00
_cell.angle_gamma   90.00
#
_symmetry.space_group_name_H-M   'P 1'
#
loop_
_entity.id
_entity.type
_entity.pdbx_description
1 polymer ?
#
loop_
_entity_poly.entity_id
_entity_poly.type
_entity_poly.pdbx_seq_one_letter_code
_entity_poly.pdbx_strand_id
1 'polypeptide(L)' 'MKEKKWLLIAGRVYRLLGTYSDKHEGIRKAQEMREDNFIHLTIDNDDNIAVYWRPKDLAERCGPAQYRTI' A
#
# COMPACT_ATOMS: atom_id res chain seq x y z
N MET A 1 -8.57 5.18 -15.88
CA MET A 1 -7.64 6.09 -15.15
C MET A 1 -6.28 5.40 -15.05
N LYS A 2 -5.12 6.09 -15.13
CA LYS A 2 -3.82 5.40 -15.00
C LYS A 2 -3.71 4.81 -13.58
N GLU A 3 -3.55 3.50 -13.47
CA GLU A 3 -3.38 2.81 -12.19
C GLU A 3 -2.22 3.46 -11.42
N LYS A 4 -2.53 4.02 -10.25
CA LYS A 4 -1.52 4.64 -9.41
C LYS A 4 -0.73 3.52 -8.74
N LYS A 5 0.49 3.29 -9.21
CA LYS A 5 1.41 2.29 -8.63
C LYS A 5 1.71 2.52 -7.13
N TRP A 6 1.51 3.75 -6.66
CA TRP A 6 1.83 4.18 -5.30
C TRP A 6 0.76 5.14 -4.78
N LEU A 7 0.55 5.12 -3.46
CA LEU A 7 -0.34 6.03 -2.76
C LEU A 7 0.38 6.62 -1.54
N LEU A 8 0.26 7.94 -1.35
CA LEU A 8 0.83 8.65 -0.20
C LEU A 8 -0.29 9.00 0.77
N ILE A 9 -0.24 8.44 1.98
CA ILE A 9 -1.24 8.68 3.05
C ILE A 9 -0.48 9.10 4.30
N ALA A 10 -0.77 10.31 4.82
CA ALA A 10 -0.14 10.83 6.03
C ALA A 10 1.40 10.70 6.03
N GLY A 11 2.05 11.05 4.91
CA GLY A 11 3.51 10.97 4.75
C GLY A 11 4.07 9.56 4.58
N ARG A 12 3.22 8.53 4.48
CA ARG A 12 3.60 7.13 4.33
C ARG A 12 3.28 6.64 2.92
N VAL A 13 4.25 6.01 2.27
CA VAL A 13 4.08 5.42 0.94
C VAL A 13 3.52 4.01 1.06
N TYR A 14 2.44 3.75 0.32
CA TYR A 14 1.85 2.44 0.11
C TYR A 14 2.03 2.04 -1.36
N ARG A 15 2.30 0.76 -1.59
CA ARG A 15 2.48 0.16 -2.93
C ARG A 15 1.18 -0.50 -3.36
N LEU A 16 0.82 -0.38 -4.63
CA LEU A 16 -0.29 -1.15 -5.18
C LEU A 16 0.08 -2.64 -5.19
N LEU A 17 -0.79 -3.46 -4.61
CA LEU A 17 -0.76 -4.92 -4.74
C LEU A 17 -1.44 -5.33 -6.05
N GLY A 18 -2.63 -4.78 -6.29
CA GLY A 18 -3.46 -5.09 -7.44
C GLY A 18 -4.82 -4.40 -7.36
N THR A 19 -5.50 -4.40 -8.49
CA THR A 19 -6.90 -3.97 -8.70
C THR A 19 -7.74 -5.22 -8.96
N TYR A 20 -8.89 -5.32 -8.32
CA TYR A 20 -9.74 -6.50 -8.37
C TYR A 20 -11.18 -6.08 -8.69
N SER A 21 -11.75 -6.66 -9.74
CA SER A 21 -13.16 -6.47 -10.10
C SER A 21 -14.11 -7.21 -9.15
N ASP A 22 -13.66 -8.33 -8.57
CA ASP A 22 -14.34 -8.97 -7.45
C ASP A 22 -13.87 -8.36 -6.12
N LYS A 23 -14.79 -7.65 -5.46
CA LYS A 23 -14.54 -7.01 -4.16
C LYS A 23 -14.18 -8.03 -3.08
N HIS A 24 -14.77 -9.22 -3.09
CA HIS A 24 -14.48 -10.27 -2.10
C HIS A 24 -13.05 -10.79 -2.26
N GLU A 25 -12.58 -10.96 -3.50
CA GLU A 25 -11.22 -11.37 -3.77
C GLU A 25 -10.20 -10.34 -3.26
N GLY A 26 -10.42 -9.06 -3.56
CA GLY A 26 -9.53 -7.99 -3.08
C GLY A 26 -9.50 -7.88 -1.56
N ILE A 27 -10.65 -8.01 -0.89
CA ILE A 27 -10.73 -8.02 0.59
C ILE A 27 -10.00 -9.25 1.16
N ARG A 28 -10.17 -10.43 0.56
CA ARG A 28 -9.47 -11.65 0.99
C ARG A 28 -7.96 -11.50 0.88
N LYS A 29 -7.45 -10.97 -0.25
CA LYS A 29 -6.02 -10.68 -0.44
C LYS A 29 -5.49 -9.66 0.58
N ALA A 30 -6.27 -8.62 0.86
CA ALA A 30 -5.95 -7.65 1.90
C ALA A 30 -5.87 -8.28 3.30
N GLN A 31 -6.75 -9.23 3.61
CA GLN A 31 -6.73 -9.96 4.88
C GLN A 31 -5.50 -10.88 4.99
N GLU A 32 -5.18 -11.63 3.94
CA GLU A 32 -3.99 -12.52 3.88
C GLU A 32 -2.69 -11.76 4.19
N MET A 33 -2.57 -10.49 3.76
CA MET A 33 -1.35 -9.70 3.96
C MET A 33 -1.34 -8.86 5.24
N ARG A 34 -2.44 -8.81 5.98
CA ARG A 34 -2.63 -7.86 7.11
C ARG A 34 -1.75 -8.18 8.32
N GLU A 35 -1.28 -9.42 8.44
CA GLU A 35 -0.40 -9.84 9.55
C GLU A 35 0.92 -9.06 9.52
N ASP A 36 1.58 -9.00 8.36
CA ASP A 36 2.90 -8.36 8.21
C ASP A 36 2.83 -6.90 7.71
N ASN A 37 1.68 -6.48 7.18
CA ASN A 37 1.56 -5.22 6.46
C ASN A 37 0.43 -4.33 6.99
N PHE A 38 0.61 -3.01 6.87
CA PHE A 38 -0.50 -2.07 6.85
C PHE A 38 -1.14 -2.09 5.47
N ILE A 39 -2.47 -2.20 5.44
CA ILE A 39 -3.24 -2.27 4.20
C ILE A 39 -4.13 -1.05 4.08
N HIS A 40 -4.30 -0.56 2.85
CA HIS A 40 -5.25 0.48 2.50
C HIS A 40 -6.05 0.04 1.27
N LEU A 41 -7.37 0.24 1.32
CA LEU A 41 -8.29 -0.16 0.26
C LEU A 41 -8.91 1.11 -0.33
N THR A 42 -8.94 1.20 -1.65
CA THR A 42 -9.66 2.27 -2.36
C THR A 42 -10.56 1.66 -3.42
N ILE A 43 -11.70 2.28 -3.69
CA ILE A 43 -12.54 1.92 -4.84
C ILE A 43 -12.20 2.88 -5.97
N ASP A 44 -12.02 2.36 -7.18
CA ASP A 44 -11.82 3.18 -8.37
C ASP A 44 -13.15 3.58 -9.04
N ASN A 45 -13.08 4.33 -10.14
CA ASN A 45 -14.27 4.80 -10.84
C ASN A 45 -15.04 3.68 -11.55
N ASP A 46 -14.41 2.52 -11.74
CA ASP A 46 -14.96 1.35 -12.40
C ASP A 46 -15.49 0.33 -11.37
N ASP A 47 -15.66 0.76 -10.12
CA ASP A 47 -16.11 -0.02 -8.96
C ASP A 47 -15.21 -1.21 -8.59
N ASN A 48 -13.96 -1.21 -9.08
CA ASN A 48 -12.95 -2.19 -8.69
C ASN A 48 -12.32 -1.77 -7.36
N ILE A 49 -11.88 -2.77 -6.58
CA ILE A 49 -11.13 -2.53 -5.36
C ILE A 49 -9.62 -2.57 -5.65
N ALA A 50 -8.93 -1.48 -5.32
CA ALA A 50 -7.48 -1.42 -5.33
C ALA A 50 -6.94 -1.67 -3.92
N VAL A 51 -6.02 -2.62 -3.81
CA VAL A 51 -5.38 -3.00 -2.55
C VAL A 51 -3.98 -2.41 -2.52
N TYR A 52 -3.70 -1.60 -1.50
CA TYR A 52 -2.39 -0.99 -1.27
C TYR A 52 -1.79 -1.48 0.03
N TRP A 53 -0.47 -1.61 0.09
CA TRP A 53 0.21 -2.15 1.26
C TRP A 53 1.53 -1.45 1.58
N ARG A 54 1.95 -1.55 2.83
CA ARG A 54 3.33 -1.30 3.27
C ARG A 54 3.69 -2.20 4.45
N PRO A 55 4.95 -2.59 4.62
CA PRO A 55 5.40 -3.34 5.80
C PRO A 55 5.13 -2.59 7.12
N LYS A 56 4.85 -3.34 8.19
CA LYS A 56 4.74 -2.79 9.54
C LYS A 56 6.10 -2.36 10.11
N ASP A 57 7.17 -3.10 9.80
CA ASP A 57 8.54 -2.88 10.31
C ASP A 57 9.32 -1.73 9.66
N LEU A 58 8.64 -0.83 8.93
CA LEU A 58 9.29 0.27 8.21
C LEU A 58 9.79 1.42 9.10
N ALA A 59 9.88 1.21 10.42
CA ALA A 59 10.50 2.18 11.33
C ALA A 59 12.03 2.22 11.17
N GLU A 60 12.69 1.14 10.74
CA GLU A 60 14.16 1.08 10.75
C GLU A 60 14.86 1.41 9.42
N ARG A 61 14.17 1.38 8.27
CA ARG A 61 14.82 1.56 6.96
C ARG A 61 14.70 2.94 6.33
N CYS A 62 13.89 3.82 6.91
CA CYS A 62 13.69 5.19 6.42
C CYS A 62 14.02 6.25 7.48
N GLY A 63 14.96 5.96 8.38
CA GLY A 63 15.71 7.04 9.02
C GLY A 63 16.42 7.85 7.92
N PRO A 64 16.53 9.18 8.03
CA PRO A 64 17.39 9.92 7.11
C PRO A 64 18.75 9.23 7.15
N ALA A 65 19.23 8.73 6.01
CA ALA A 65 20.63 8.38 5.88
C ALA A 65 21.35 9.63 6.36
N GLN A 66 22.01 9.54 7.52
CA GLN A 66 22.80 10.64 8.03
C GLN A 66 23.83 10.90 6.94
N TYR A 67 23.60 11.91 6.10
CA TYR A 67 24.63 12.47 5.26
C TYR A 67 25.64 13.04 6.26
N ARG A 68 26.65 12.23 6.61
CA ARG A 68 27.87 12.73 7.21
C ARG A 68 28.48 13.64 6.17
N THR A 69 28.29 14.93 6.34
CA THR A 69 29.13 15.94 5.72
C THR A 69 30.56 15.64 6.20
N ILE A 70 31.43 15.31 5.24
CA ILE A 70 32.88 15.19 5.44
C ILE A 70 33.42 16.59 5.68
#